data_AF-A0AAJ6NTF0-F1
#
_entry.id   AF-A0AAJ6NTF0-F1
#
_cell.length_a   1.000
_cell.length_b   1.000
_cell.length_c   1.000
_cell.angle_alpha   90.00
_cell.angle_beta   90.00
_cell.angle_gamma   90.00
#
_symmetry.space_group_name_H-M   'P 1'
#
loop_
_entity.id
_entity.type
_entity.pdbx_description
1 polymer ?
#
loop_
_entity_poly.entity_id
_entity_poly.type
_entity_poly.pdbx_seq_one_letter_code
_entity_poly.pdbx_strand_id
1 'polypeptide(L)' 'MSRYILDASIAIKWFVPEVHSDAARRLLASNHTFFVPDFFFAEIANVLWKRVRRGEDKADNAKQTLADRHAATCP' A
#
# COMPACT_ATOMS: atom_id res chain seq x y z
N MET A 1 -14.60 14.43 -10.42
CA MET A 1 -13.48 13.48 -10.41
C MET A 1 -12.28 14.17 -9.78
N SER A 2 -12.00 13.91 -8.51
CA SER A 2 -10.83 14.47 -7.82
C SER A 2 -9.63 13.55 -8.03
N ARG A 3 -8.46 14.14 -8.28
CA ARG A 3 -7.19 13.43 -8.45
C ARG A 3 -6.40 13.58 -7.15
N TYR A 4 -5.94 12.46 -6.61
CA TYR A 4 -5.11 12.44 -5.41
C TYR A 4 -3.76 11.81 -5.72
N ILE A 5 -2.71 12.41 -5.17
CA ILE A 5 -1.40 11.77 -5.10
C ILE A 5 -1.41 10.93 -3.83
N LEU A 6 -1.26 9.63 -3.99
CA LEU A 6 -1.27 8.66 -2.92
C LEU A 6 0.16 8.37 -2.48
N ASP A 7 0.38 8.49 -1.18
CA ASP A 7 1.65 8.14 -0.55
C ASP A 7 1.69 6.66 -0.14
N ALA A 8 2.90 6.08 -0.10
CA ALA A 8 3.11 4.68 0.30
C ALA A 8 2.62 4.40 1.73
N SER A 9 2.69 5.40 2.62
CA SER A 9 2.21 5.29 4.00
C SER A 9 0.69 5.13 4.12
N ILE A 10 -0.09 5.54 3.12
CA ILE A 10 -1.54 5.33 3.08
C ILE A 10 -1.84 3.95 2.48
N ALA A 11 -1.14 3.61 1.40
CA ALA A 11 -1.33 2.33 0.70
C ALA A 11 -1.01 1.12 1.59
N ILE A 12 0.02 1.19 2.44
CA ILE A 12 0.34 0.09 3.35
C ILE A 12 -0.82 -0.24 4.31
N LYS A 13 -1.63 0.76 4.68
CA LYS A 13 -2.79 0.58 5.58
C LYS A 13 -3.93 -0.23 4.97
N TRP A 14 -3.90 -0.46 3.66
CA TRP A 14 -4.82 -1.38 2.99
C TRP A 14 -4.46 -2.84 3.23
N PHE A 15 -3.17 -3.15 3.25
CA PHE A 15 -2.64 -4.50 3.42
C PHE A 15 -2.39 -4.85 4.88
N VAL A 16 -2.10 -3.83 5.68
CA VAL A 16 -1.77 -3.97 7.10
C VAL A 16 -2.86 -3.31 7.94
N PRO A 17 -3.39 -4.01 8.98
CA PRO A 17 -4.23 -3.36 9.98
C PRO A 17 -3.38 -2.39 10.83
N GLU A 18 -3.58 -1.09 10.61
CA GLU A 18 -3.04 0.00 11.42
C GLU A 18 -4.16 0.98 11.82
N VAL A 19 -3.84 1.93 12.70
CA VAL A 19 -4.75 3.04 12.99
C VAL A 19 -5.06 3.79 11.68
N HIS A 20 -6.36 3.93 11.40
CA HIS A 20 -6.94 4.50 10.17
C HIS A 20 -7.05 3.56 8.95
N SER A 21 -6.86 2.25 9.08
CA SER A 21 -7.12 1.30 7.97
C SER A 21 -8.52 1.44 7.39
N ASP A 22 -9.56 1.71 8.20
CA ASP A 22 -10.92 1.88 7.69
C ASP A 22 -11.12 3.17 6.88
N ALA A 23 -10.42 4.25 7.25
CA ALA A 23 -10.41 5.47 6.46
C ALA A 23 -9.68 5.25 5.13
N ALA A 24 -8.55 4.53 5.15
CA ALA A 24 -7.82 4.17 3.94
C ALA A 24 -8.65 3.27 3.02
N ARG A 25 -9.37 2.27 3.56
CA ARG A 25 -10.26 1.41 2.75
C ARG A 25 -11.43 2.18 2.14
N ARG A 26 -12.02 3.13 2.87
CA ARG A 26 -13.04 4.03 2.31
C ARG A 26 -12.51 4.87 1.15
N LEU A 27 -11.25 5.31 1.23
CA LEU A 27 -10.58 5.98 0.13
C LEU A 27 -10.40 5.04 -1.06
N LEU A 28 -9.96 3.80 -0.85
CA LEU A 28 -9.83 2.81 -1.93
C LEU A 28 -11.17 2.49 -2.61
N ALA A 29 -12.26 2.42 -1.83
CA ALA A 29 -13.61 2.15 -2.34
C ALA A 29 -14.24 3.36 -3.07
N SER A 30 -13.62 4.53 -3.02
CA SER A 30 -14.11 5.73 -3.68
C SER A 30 -13.64 5.79 -5.14
N ASN A 31 -14.44 6.39 -6.01
CA ASN A 31 -14.18 6.46 -7.46
C ASN A 31 -13.18 7.59 -7.81
N HIS A 32 -12.05 7.62 -7.11
CA HIS A 32 -10.97 8.61 -7.28
C HIS A 32 -9.86 8.06 -8.16
N THR A 33 -9.21 8.94 -8.92
CA THR A 33 -7.99 8.60 -9.64
C THR A 33 -6.80 8.81 -8.72
N PHE A 34 -6.06 7.74 -8.46
CA PHE A 34 -4.84 7.77 -7.67
C PHE A 34 -3.61 7.86 -8.57
N PHE A 35 -2.74 8.81 -8.26
CA PHE A 35 -1.39 8.90 -8.81
C PHE A 35 -0.41 8.52 -7.72
N VAL A 36 0.64 7.77 -8.06
CA VAL A 36 1.68 7.40 -7.12
C VAL A 36 3.04 7.88 -7.64
N PRO A 37 3.95 8.32 -6.76
CA PRO A 37 5.33 8.58 -7.15
C PRO A 37 6.03 7.29 -7.62
N ASP A 38 7.06 7.39 -8.47
CA ASP A 38 7.84 6.22 -8.92
C ASP A 38 8.45 5.43 -7.75
N PHE A 39 8.74 6.13 -6.64
CA PHE A 39 9.30 5.53 -5.43
C PHE A 39 8.29 4.76 -4.58
N PHE A 40 6.99 4.85 -4.87
CA PHE A 40 5.91 4.24 -4.11
C PHE A 40 6.12 2.74 -3.85
N PHE A 41 6.47 1.98 -4.89
CA PHE A 41 6.69 0.54 -4.76
C PHE A 41 7.94 0.21 -3.92
N ALA A 42 8.97 1.05 -3.98
CA ALA A 42 10.19 0.90 -3.19
C ALA A 42 9.93 1.20 -1.71
N GLU A 43 9.10 2.19 -1.41
CA GLU A 43 8.71 2.50 -0.02
C GLU A 43 7.84 1.40 0.58
N ILE A 44 6.84 0.90 -0.15
CA ILE A 44 6.05 -0.25 0.32
C ILE A 44 6.94 -1.45 0.58
N ALA A 45 7.86 -1.77 -0.35
CA ALA A 45 8.81 -2.87 -0.17
C ALA A 45 9.71 -2.65 1.06
N ASN A 46 10.16 -1.42 1.31
CA ASN A 46 10.99 -1.08 2.46
C ASN A 46 10.22 -1.21 3.78
N VAL A 47 8.95 -0.81 3.82
CA VAL A 47 8.08 -0.99 5.00
C VAL A 47 7.86 -2.47 5.28
N LEU A 48 7.49 -3.26 4.27
CA LEU A 48 7.32 -4.71 4.41
C LEU A 48 8.63 -5.40 4.84
N TRP A 49 9.77 -5.03 4.26
CA TRP A 49 11.08 -5.58 4.65
C TRP A 49 11.44 -5.26 6.10
N LYS A 50 11.21 -4.01 6.54
CA LYS A 50 11.43 -3.61 7.94
C LYS A 50 10.52 -4.40 8.89
N ARG A 51 9.28 -4.65 8.50
CA ARG A 51 8.30 -5.42 9.27
C ARG A 51 8.71 -6.90 9.42
N VAL A 52 9.16 -7.52 8.34
CA VAL A 52 9.72 -8.88 8.37
C VAL A 52 10.96 -8.94 9.27
N ARG A 53 11.87 -7.95 9.19
CA ARG A 53 13.04 -7.89 10.07
C ARG A 53 12.70 -7.71 11.55
N ARG A 54 11.56 -7.11 11.87
CA ARG A 54 11.06 -6.96 13.24
C ARG A 54 10.31 -8.19 13.75
N GLY A 55 10.11 -9.20 12.91
CA GLY A 55 9.33 -10.40 13.24
C GLY A 55 7.81 -10.16 13.30
N GLU A 56 7.35 -9.00 12.81
CA GLU A 56 5.93 -8.61 12.78
C GLU A 56 5.18 -9.26 11.60
N ASP A 57 5.91 -9.78 10.61
CA ASP A 57 5.34 -10.47 9.45
C ASP A 57 6.32 -11.51 8.87
N LYS A 58 5.81 -12.46 8.08
CA LYS A 58 6.64 -13.47 7.39
C LYS A 58 7.05 -12.96 6.02
N ALA A 59 8.28 -13.30 5.60
CA ALA A 59 8.80 -12.94 4.29
C ALA A 59 7.90 -13.39 3.13
N ASP A 60 7.23 -14.55 3.28
CA ASP A 60 6.33 -15.08 2.26
C ASP A 60 5.04 -14.25 2.13
N ASN A 61 4.52 -13.74 3.24
CA ASN A 61 3.33 -12.88 3.26
C ASN A 61 3.63 -11.48 2.67
N ALA A 62 4.81 -10.95 2.97
CA ALA A 62 5.31 -9.72 2.35
C ALA A 62 5.49 -9.87 0.84
N LYS A 63 6.00 -11.01 0.37
CA LYS A 63 6.13 -11.29 -1.08
C LYS A 63 4.78 -11.41 -1.76
N GLN A 64 3.80 -12.06 -1.13
CA GLN A 64 2.44 -12.17 -1.68
C GLN A 64 1.78 -10.79 -1.79
N THR A 65 1.93 -9.96 -0.76
CA THR A 65 1.42 -8.58 -0.76
C THR A 65 2.06 -7.73 -1.86
N LEU A 66 3.34 -7.96 -2.17
CA LEU A 66 4.01 -7.33 -3.32
C LEU A 66 3.63 -7.94 -4.68
N ALA A 67 3.13 -9.18 -4.71
CA ALA A 67 2.66 -9.82 -5.94
C ALA A 67 1.24 -9.33 -6.30
N ASP A 68 0.41 -9.01 -5.31
CA ASP A 68 -0.95 -8.51 -5.49
C ASP A 68 -1.02 -7.04 -5.99
N ARG A 69 0.08 -6.49 -6.51
CA ARG A 69 0.24 -5.10 -7.01
C ARG A 69 -0.70 -4.70 -8.16
N HIS A 70 -1.50 -5.62 -8.69
CA HIS A 70 -2.36 -5.43 -9.86
C HIS A 70 -3.49 -4.39 -9.70
N ALA A 71 -3.68 -3.79 -8.53
CA ALA A 71 -4.71 -2.76 -8.31
C ALA A 71 -4.24 -1.30 -8.49
N ALA A 72 -2.93 -1.03 -8.57
CA ALA A 72 -2.40 0.35 -8.54
C ALA A 72 -1.81 0.84 -9.88
N THR A 73 -1.83 0.03 -10.93
CA THR A 73 -1.31 0.43 -12.25
C THR A 73 -2.42 1.08 -13.06
N CYS A 74 -2.35 2.40 -13.26
CA CYS A 74 -2.99 3.06 -14.40
C CYS A 74 -2.05 2.95 -15.62
N PRO A 75 -2.59 2.91 -16.86
CA PRO A 75 -1.83 2.75 -18.11
C PRO A 75 -0.86 3.89 -18.40
#